data_AF-A0A7X0NM21-F1
#
_entry.id   AF-A0A7X0NM21-F1
#
_cell.length_a   1.000
_cell.length_b   1.000
_cell.length_c   1.000
_cell.angle_alpha   90.00
_cell.angle_beta   90.00
_cell.angle_gamma   90.00
#
_symmetry.space_group_name_H-M   'P 1'
#
loop_
_entity.id
_entity.type
_entity.pdbx_description
1 polymer ?
#
loop_
_entity_poly.entity_id
_entity_poly.type
_entity_poly.pdbx_seq_one_letter_code
_entity_poly.pdbx_strand_id
1 'polypeptide(L)' 'MAQALGGPDARGRVETTRARLNRLTALDWPTQHEPGLFSIAAGINGHALGGVANDEA' A
#
# COMPACT_ATOMS: atom_id res chain seq x y z
N MET A 1 17.25 23.24 20.71
CA MET A 1 16.26 22.77 19.72
C MET A 1 15.84 21.36 20.13
N ALA A 2 14.61 21.21 20.62
CA ALA A 2 14.09 19.93 21.07
C ALA A 2 13.79 19.05 19.86
N GLN A 3 14.71 18.14 19.53
CA GLN A 3 14.42 17.04 18.61
C GLN A 3 13.45 16.11 19.34
N ALA A 4 12.22 16.03 18.85
CA ALA A 4 11.17 15.22 19.45
C ALA A 4 11.60 13.75 19.54
N LEU A 5 12.05 13.35 20.73
CA LEU A 5 12.03 11.97 21.18
C LEU A 5 10.56 11.52 21.23
N GLY A 6 10.10 10.70 20.28
CA GLY A 6 8.80 10.01 20.43
C GLY A 6 7.83 9.99 19.25
N GLY A 7 8.26 10.24 18.00
CA GLY A 7 7.45 9.84 16.83
C GLY A 7 7.82 8.42 16.42
N PRO A 8 6.89 7.46 16.26
CA PRO A 8 7.25 6.11 15.82
C PRO A 8 8.03 6.21 14.51
N ASP A 9 9.25 5.66 14.50
CA ASP A 9 10.22 5.76 13.42
C ASP A 9 9.49 5.61 12.09
N ALA A 10 9.38 6.70 11.33
CA ALA A 10 8.62 6.70 10.08
C ALA A 10 9.16 5.59 9.16
N ARG A 11 10.48 5.39 9.18
CA ARG A 11 11.16 4.28 8.53
C ARG A 11 10.70 2.91 9.05
N GLY A 12 10.62 2.72 10.37
CA GLY A 12 10.14 1.47 10.96
C GLY A 12 8.70 1.14 10.58
N ARG A 13 7.82 2.16 10.49
CA ARG A 13 6.44 1.99 10.03
C ARG A 13 6.35 1.64 8.54
N VAL A 14 7.16 2.28 7.70
CA VAL A 14 7.24 1.97 6.27
C VAL A 14 7.71 0.52 6.06
N GLU A 15 8.79 0.10 6.72
CA GLU A 15 9.30 -1.27 6.62
C GLU A 15 8.30 -2.31 7.13
N THR A 16 7.63 -2.02 8.25
CA THR A 16 6.57 -2.90 8.78
C THR A 16 5.41 -3.03 7.80
N THR A 17 4.98 -1.91 7.20
CA THR A 17 3.90 -1.90 6.21
C THR A 17 4.30 -2.64 4.95
N ARG A 18 5.53 -2.45 4.47
CA ARG A 18 6.09 -3.17 3.31
C ARG A 18 6.13 -4.68 3.56
N ALA A 19 6.62 -5.11 4.71
CA ALA A 19 6.65 -6.53 5.08
C ALA A 19 5.23 -7.12 5.14
N ARG A 20 4.26 -6.36 5.66
CA ARG A 20 2.85 -6.77 5.70
C ARG A 20 2.27 -6.90 4.29
N LEU A 21 2.47 -5.92 3.41
CA LEU A 21 1.96 -5.95 2.04
C LEU A 21 2.54 -7.14 1.26
N ASN A 22 3.85 -7.39 1.37
CA ASN A 22 4.48 -8.56 0.75
C ASN A 22 3.87 -9.89 1.22
N ARG A 23 3.56 -10.03 2.52
CA ARG A 23 2.88 -11.23 3.04
C ARG A 23 1.47 -11.39 2.47
N LEU A 24 0.74 -10.28 2.29
CA LEU A 24 -0.61 -10.31 1.75
C LEU A 24 -0.61 -10.63 0.25
N THR A 25 0.39 -10.16 -0.50
CA THR A 25 0.56 -10.54 -1.91
C THR A 25 0.79 -12.05 -2.08
N ALA A 26 1.48 -12.71 -1.14
CA ALA A 26 1.59 -14.17 -1.12
C ALA A 26 0.26 -14.90 -0.84
N LEU A 27 -0.77 -14.17 -0.39
CA LEU A 27 -2.14 -14.67 -0.20
C LEU A 27 -3.06 -14.21 -1.34
N ASP A 28 -2.49 -13.76 -2.46
CA ASP A 28 -3.17 -13.22 -3.64
C ASP A 28 -4.10 -12.03 -3.34
N TRP A 29 -3.90 -11.32 -2.22
CA TRP A 29 -4.86 -10.33 -1.73
C TRP A 29 -4.69 -8.94 -2.40
N PRO A 30 -3.53 -8.27 -2.27
CA PRO A 30 -3.10 -7.22 -3.19
C PRO A 30 -2.14 -7.75 -4.26
N THR A 31 -2.25 -7.21 -5.48
CA THR A 31 -1.30 -7.44 -6.57
C THR A 31 -0.19 -6.40 -6.52
N GLN A 32 1.07 -6.83 -6.62
CA GLN A 32 2.20 -5.91 -6.74
C GLN A 32 2.55 -5.70 -8.22
N HIS A 33 2.52 -4.46 -8.69
CA HIS A 33 2.89 -4.13 -10.08
C HIS A 33 4.37 -3.78 -10.20
N GLU A 34 4.88 -3.00 -9.24
CA GLU A 34 6.27 -2.54 -9.18
C GLU A 34 6.78 -2.59 -7.73
N PRO A 35 8.11 -2.52 -7.49
CA PRO A 35 8.65 -2.41 -6.14
C PRO A 35 8.01 -1.23 -5.36
N GLY A 36 7.15 -1.55 -4.39
CA GLY A 36 6.45 -0.55 -3.59
C GLY A 36 5.08 -0.09 -4.14
N LEU A 37 4.68 -0.53 -5.34
CA LEU A 37 3.37 -0.23 -5.91
C LEU A 37 2.45 -1.46 -5.81
N PHE A 38 1.42 -1.34 -4.97
CA PHE A 38 0.42 -2.39 -4.71
C PHE A 38 -0.96 -1.91 -5.12
N SER A 39 -1.74 -2.78 -5.76
CA SER A 39 -3.15 -2.59 -6.08
C SER A 39 -3.99 -3.68 -5.40
N ILE A 40 -5.28 -3.42 -5.17
CA ILE A 40 -6.19 -4.46 -4.68
C ILE A 40 -6.44 -5.43 -5.83
N ALA A 41 -6.25 -6.73 -5.61
CA ALA A 41 -6.51 -7.73 -6.63
C ALA A 41 -7.98 -7.67 -7.07
N ALA A 42 -8.21 -7.55 -8.37
CA ALA A 42 -9.55 -7.51 -8.93
C ALA A 42 -10.30 -8.81 -8.57
N GLY A 43 -11.55 -8.67 -8.12
CA GLY A 43 -12.43 -9.81 -7.83
C GLY A 43 -12.47 -10.27 -6.36
N ILE A 44 -11.60 -9.79 -5.48
CA ILE A 44 -11.60 -10.19 -4.06
C ILE A 44 -12.74 -9.53 -3.25
N ASN A 45 -13.30 -8.42 -3.73
CA ASN A 45 -14.43 -7.73 -3.08
C ASN A 45 -15.50 -7.21 -4.07
N GLY A 46 -15.56 -7.73 -5.31
CA GLY A 46 -16.53 -7.25 -6.31
C GLY A 46 -16.32 -5.79 -6.77
N HIS A 47 -15.37 -5.06 -6.19
CA HIS A 47 -14.97 -3.74 -6.68
C HIS A 47 -14.07 -3.92 -7.89
N ALA A 48 -14.69 -4.12 -9.05
CA ALA A 48 -14.03 -3.97 -10.33
C ALA A 48 -13.38 -2.57 -10.38
N LEU A 49 -12.18 -2.52 -10.94
CA LEU A 49 -11.46 -1.31 -11.33
C LEU A 49 -12.35 -0.49 -12.27
N GLY A 50 -13.03 0.51 -11.73
CA GLY A 50 -13.85 1.46 -12.48
C GLY A 50 -13.55 2.89 -12.05
N GLY A 51 -12.27 3.25 -11.92
CA GLY A 51 -11.93 4.58 -11.43
C GLY A 51 -10.45 4.92 -11.40
N VAL A 52 -9.76 4.81 -12.53
CA VAL A 52 -8.70 5.77 -12.85
C VAL A 52 -8.83 6.16 -14.33
N ALA A 53 -9.58 7.22 -14.59
CA ALA A 53 -9.21 8.34 -15.49
C ALA A 53 -10.39 9.32 -15.68
N ASN A 54 -10.03 10.63 -15.64
CA ASN A 54 -10.76 11.86 -16.00
C ASN A 54 -11.67 12.53 -14.96
N ASP A 55 -11.20 13.67 -14.43
CA ASP A 55 -11.58 15.00 -14.94
C ASP A 55 -10.59 16.07 -14.40
N GLU A 56 -9.65 16.52 -15.23
CA GLU A 56 -9.12 17.89 -15.10
C GLU A 56 -9.71 18.69 -16.26
N ALA A 57 -10.53 19.67 -15.89
CA ALA A 57 -11.19 20.65 -16.74
C ALA A 57 -10.26 21.81 -17.15
#